data_AF-A0A5C5RWL6-F1
#
_entry.id   AF-A0A5C5RWL6-F1
#
_cell.length_a   1.000
_cell.length_b   1.000
_cell.length_c   1.000
_cell.angle_alpha   90.00
_cell.angle_beta   90.00
_cell.angle_gamma   90.00
#
_symmetry.space_group_name_H-M   'P 1'
#
loop_
_entity.id
_entity.type
_entity.pdbx_description
1 polymer ?
#
loop_
_entity_poly.entity_id
_entity_poly.type
_entity_poly.pdbx_seq_one_letter_code
_entity_poly.pdbx_strand_id
1 'polypeptide(L)'
;MSKMSKVAARAGVVAVSVAAAASITAGTASAGPLPSGQKVVAAPEGWSVVLKSSNNSFNIQPTMATPQSRSVWITSTGTLDVKAPADAKDIQGKLGVGVVWGCQFTGQVGGGVDVKGPSASVGTSVGGSLGSVSPYVNFPLNPGQTSSVTGFGQSDQPGNIDVIKFSKSGTYNVVVKDQNVDSGFCSGYAQARVVTWVEIKGSNRVQGFLYGAPFSMG
;
A
#
# COMPACT_ATOMS: atom_id res chain seq x y z
N MET A 1 39.01 -15.88 -44.11
CA MET A 1 37.79 -16.65 -43.78
C MET A 1 37.26 -16.15 -42.43
N SER A 2 36.28 -15.24 -42.48
CA SER A 2 34.90 -15.38 -41.92
C SER A 2 34.82 -15.40 -40.38
N LYS A 3 34.49 -14.26 -39.75
CA LYS A 3 33.13 -13.81 -39.32
C LYS A 3 32.62 -14.48 -38.02
N MET A 4 32.44 -13.62 -37.01
CA MET A 4 31.40 -13.56 -35.95
C MET A 4 30.53 -14.80 -35.66
N SER A 5 30.30 -15.11 -34.37
CA SER A 5 28.93 -15.34 -33.84
C SER A 5 28.83 -15.47 -32.31
N LYS A 6 28.04 -14.57 -31.70
CA LYS A 6 26.93 -14.78 -30.73
C LYS A 6 27.27 -15.47 -29.38
N VAL A 7 27.21 -14.74 -28.26
CA VAL A 7 25.99 -14.48 -27.45
C VAL A 7 25.23 -15.78 -27.12
N ALA A 8 25.37 -16.24 -25.88
CA ALA A 8 24.44 -17.17 -25.25
C ALA A 8 24.09 -16.65 -23.85
N ALA A 9 22.98 -15.93 -23.81
CA ALA A 9 22.28 -15.55 -22.59
C ALA A 9 21.94 -16.79 -21.76
N ARG A 10 22.32 -16.80 -20.49
CA ARG A 10 21.73 -17.71 -19.50
C ARG A 10 20.89 -16.89 -18.53
N ALA A 11 19.58 -16.97 -18.76
CA ALA A 11 18.54 -16.52 -17.85
C ALA A 11 18.68 -17.26 -16.51
N GLY A 12 19.09 -16.54 -15.46
CA GLY A 12 19.01 -17.02 -14.09
C GLY A 12 17.61 -16.80 -13.56
N VAL A 13 16.76 -17.83 -13.65
CA VAL A 13 15.47 -17.89 -12.96
C VAL A 13 15.75 -17.99 -11.46
N VAL A 14 15.59 -16.89 -10.72
CA VAL A 14 15.62 -16.91 -9.25
C VAL A 14 14.22 -17.26 -8.77
N ALA A 15 14.06 -18.49 -8.29
CA ALA A 15 12.85 -18.95 -7.63
C ALA A 15 12.66 -18.18 -6.32
N VAL A 16 11.56 -17.42 -6.24
CA VAL A 16 11.13 -16.76 -4.99
C VAL A 16 10.32 -17.79 -4.19
N SER A 17 10.91 -18.33 -3.14
CA SER A 17 10.21 -19.18 -2.17
C SER A 17 9.35 -18.32 -1.24
N VAL A 18 8.03 -18.35 -1.44
CA VAL A 18 7.05 -17.74 -0.52
C VAL A 18 6.72 -18.77 0.57
N ALA A 19 7.32 -18.62 1.75
CA ALA A 19 6.88 -19.36 2.93
C ALA A 19 5.69 -18.60 3.55
N ALA A 20 4.48 -18.99 3.20
CA ALA A 20 3.25 -18.52 3.84
C ALA A 20 2.78 -19.58 4.85
N ALA A 21 3.05 -19.36 6.12
CA ALA A 21 2.38 -20.04 7.22
C ALA A 21 1.71 -18.96 8.09
N ALA A 22 0.48 -18.61 7.74
CA ALA A 22 -0.37 -17.72 8.54
C ALA A 22 -1.36 -18.59 9.32
N SER A 23 -1.10 -18.75 10.62
CA SER A 23 -2.05 -19.31 11.58
C SER A 23 -3.18 -18.31 11.82
N ILE A 24 -4.41 -18.70 11.45
CA ILE A 24 -5.62 -17.93 11.70
C ILE A 24 -6.12 -18.27 13.12
N THR A 25 -5.72 -17.46 14.10
CA THR A 25 -6.37 -17.42 15.42
C THR A 25 -6.68 -15.98 15.75
N ALA A 26 -7.94 -15.66 16.00
CA ALA A 26 -8.34 -14.38 16.57
C ALA A 26 -7.73 -14.26 17.97
N GLY A 27 -6.72 -13.40 18.14
CA GLY A 27 -6.02 -13.25 19.42
C GLY A 27 -4.84 -12.30 19.32
N THR A 28 -5.06 -11.06 19.74
CA THR A 28 -4.11 -9.94 19.86
C THR A 28 -3.51 -9.41 18.55
N ALA A 29 -3.76 -8.13 18.31
CA ALA A 29 -3.14 -7.28 17.30
C ALA A 29 -1.64 -7.14 17.59
N SER A 30 -0.86 -8.20 17.34
CA SER A 30 0.57 -8.16 17.64
C SER A 30 1.29 -7.35 16.59
N ALA A 31 1.77 -6.18 17.02
CA ALA A 31 2.93 -5.54 16.43
C ALA A 31 4.01 -6.60 16.14
N GLY A 32 4.64 -6.53 14.98
CA GLY A 32 5.55 -7.59 14.58
C GLY A 32 6.58 -7.16 13.56
N PRO A 33 7.78 -7.77 13.60
CA PRO A 33 8.73 -7.63 12.52
C PRO A 33 8.13 -8.21 11.23
N LEU A 34 8.37 -7.54 10.12
CA LEU A 34 8.02 -7.98 8.79
C LEU A 34 9.30 -8.41 8.05
N PRO A 35 9.20 -9.40 7.15
CA PRO A 35 10.33 -9.82 6.34
C PRO A 35 10.97 -8.66 5.56
N SER A 36 12.29 -8.72 5.45
CA SER A 36 13.03 -7.89 4.51
C SER A 36 12.87 -8.44 3.10
N GLY A 37 13.11 -7.59 2.09
CA GLY A 37 13.04 -7.98 0.69
C GLY A 37 14.04 -7.22 -0.16
N GLN A 38 14.33 -7.76 -1.34
CA GLN A 38 15.16 -7.12 -2.34
C GLN A 38 14.61 -7.43 -3.74
N LYS A 39 14.74 -6.49 -4.66
CA LYS A 39 14.36 -6.64 -6.06
C LYS A 39 15.31 -5.87 -6.95
N VAL A 40 15.79 -6.53 -8.01
CA VAL A 40 16.43 -5.84 -9.14
C VAL A 40 15.33 -5.26 -10.02
N VAL A 41 15.40 -3.96 -10.28
CA VAL A 41 14.46 -3.24 -11.13
C VAL A 41 14.97 -3.31 -12.57
N ALA A 42 14.07 -3.65 -13.50
CA ALA A 42 14.40 -3.64 -14.92
C ALA A 42 14.82 -2.22 -15.34
N ALA A 43 16.01 -2.12 -15.93
CA ALA A 43 16.61 -0.86 -16.37
C ALA A 43 17.30 -1.08 -17.73
N PRO A 44 17.56 -0.01 -18.50
CA PRO A 44 18.34 -0.08 -19.74
C PRO A 44 19.72 -0.73 -19.53
N GLU A 45 20.32 -1.24 -20.61
CA GLU A 45 21.66 -1.82 -20.54
C GLU A 45 22.68 -0.85 -19.92
N GLY A 46 23.61 -1.40 -19.13
CA GLY A 46 24.61 -0.61 -18.40
C GLY A 46 24.10 0.02 -17.10
N TRP A 47 22.79 -0.01 -16.82
CA TRP A 47 22.23 0.39 -15.53
C TRP A 47 22.04 -0.81 -14.61
N SER A 48 22.20 -0.59 -13.30
CA SER A 48 21.81 -1.54 -12.27
C SER A 48 21.07 -0.78 -11.18
N VAL A 49 19.79 -1.11 -11.00
CA VAL A 49 18.91 -0.50 -10.00
C VAL A 49 18.41 -1.59 -9.07
N VAL A 50 18.80 -1.53 -7.80
CA VAL A 50 18.44 -2.54 -6.81
C VAL A 50 17.72 -1.88 -5.66
N LEU A 51 16.48 -2.29 -5.43
CA LEU A 51 15.66 -1.89 -4.31
C LEU A 51 15.78 -2.91 -3.18
N LYS A 52 15.90 -2.44 -1.95
CA LYS A 52 15.82 -3.24 -0.73
C LYS A 52 14.87 -2.59 0.26
N SER A 53 14.22 -3.42 1.06
CA SER A 53 13.35 -3.01 2.16
C SER A 53 13.75 -3.83 3.37
N SER A 54 14.07 -3.17 4.47
CA SER A 54 14.61 -3.78 5.69
C SER A 54 14.11 -3.08 6.94
N ASN A 55 14.32 -3.70 8.11
CA ASN A 55 13.82 -3.18 9.40
C ASN A 55 12.31 -2.85 9.35
N ASN A 56 11.56 -3.67 8.62
CA ASN A 56 10.13 -3.48 8.46
C ASN A 56 9.44 -3.95 9.74
N SER A 57 8.59 -3.13 10.31
CA SER A 57 7.69 -3.53 11.39
C SER A 57 6.43 -2.69 11.37
N PHE A 58 5.39 -3.22 12.00
CA PHE A 58 4.15 -2.52 12.22
C PHE A 58 3.74 -2.63 13.68
N ASN A 59 3.01 -1.64 14.19
CA ASN A 59 2.44 -1.64 15.53
C ASN A 59 1.05 -1.01 15.50
N ILE A 60 0.01 -1.84 15.69
CA ILE A 60 -1.39 -1.39 15.67
C ILE A 60 -1.62 -0.45 16.85
N GLN A 61 -2.15 0.73 16.58
CA GLN A 61 -2.49 1.72 17.59
C GLN A 61 -4.00 1.81 17.81
N PRO A 62 -4.45 2.14 19.02
CA PRO A 62 -5.80 2.62 19.23
C PRO A 62 -6.07 3.85 18.35
N THR A 63 -7.17 3.83 17.62
CA THR A 63 -7.58 4.98 16.80
C THR A 63 -8.28 6.05 17.65
N MET A 64 -8.06 7.33 17.32
CA MET A 64 -8.71 8.47 17.97
C MET A 64 -9.96 8.98 17.25
N ALA A 65 -10.32 8.41 16.08
CA ALA A 65 -11.37 8.96 15.24
C ALA A 65 -12.74 8.31 15.47
N THR A 66 -12.91 7.05 15.05
CA THR A 66 -14.19 6.32 15.16
C THR A 66 -13.94 4.84 15.44
N PRO A 67 -14.92 4.06 15.93
CA PRO A 67 -14.80 2.60 16.04
C PRO A 67 -14.52 1.89 14.70
N GLN A 68 -14.79 2.56 13.58
CA GLN A 68 -14.55 2.07 12.23
C GLN A 68 -13.20 2.49 11.70
N SER A 69 -12.37 3.16 12.48
CA SER A 69 -11.05 3.59 12.05
C SER A 69 -10.00 2.54 12.39
N ARG A 70 -8.89 2.54 11.65
CA ARG A 70 -7.69 1.74 11.91
C ARG A 70 -6.49 2.67 11.99
N SER A 71 -5.58 2.37 12.90
CA SER A 71 -4.35 3.14 13.09
C SER A 71 -3.19 2.17 13.27
N VAL A 72 -2.09 2.42 12.57
CA VAL A 72 -0.89 1.58 12.66
C VAL A 72 0.35 2.44 12.52
N TRP A 73 1.34 2.18 13.37
CA TRP A 73 2.68 2.74 13.21
C TRP A 73 3.52 1.84 12.35
N ILE A 74 4.20 2.40 11.37
CA ILE A 74 5.06 1.69 10.44
C ILE A 74 6.50 2.16 10.62
N THR A 75 7.40 1.19 10.76
CA THR A 75 8.83 1.40 10.65
C THR A 75 9.34 0.61 9.44
N SER A 76 10.16 1.24 8.61
CA SER A 76 10.72 0.63 7.41
C SER A 76 11.94 1.41 6.94
N THR A 77 12.96 0.69 6.48
CA THR A 77 14.12 1.27 5.78
C THR A 77 14.09 0.85 4.32
N GLY A 78 13.86 1.81 3.44
CA GLY A 78 14.00 1.65 1.99
C GLY A 78 15.42 1.99 1.56
N THR A 79 16.09 1.07 0.87
CA THR A 79 17.43 1.28 0.33
C THR A 79 17.41 1.12 -1.18
N LEU A 80 18.16 1.96 -1.87
CA LEU A 80 18.33 1.93 -3.32
C LEU A 80 19.81 1.97 -3.67
N ASP A 81 20.26 0.98 -4.42
CA ASP A 81 21.58 1.00 -5.06
C ASP A 81 21.40 1.29 -6.56
N VAL A 82 21.89 2.44 -7.02
CA VAL A 82 21.88 2.85 -8.44
C VAL A 82 23.30 2.87 -8.98
N LYS A 83 23.56 2.08 -10.01
CA LYS A 83 24.73 2.23 -10.89
C LYS A 83 24.24 2.66 -12.26
N ALA A 84 24.85 3.73 -12.76
CA ALA A 84 24.60 4.27 -14.08
C ALA A 84 25.94 4.36 -14.84
N PRO A 85 25.91 4.30 -16.18
CA PRO A 85 27.08 4.60 -17.02
C PRO A 85 27.66 5.99 -16.71
N ALA A 86 28.98 6.16 -16.88
CA ALA A 86 29.70 7.39 -16.52
C ALA A 86 29.26 8.63 -17.32
N ASP A 87 28.65 8.42 -18.48
CA ASP A 87 28.12 9.43 -19.39
C ASP A 87 26.64 9.78 -19.14
N ALA A 88 25.99 9.16 -18.15
CA ALA A 88 24.61 9.48 -17.78
C ALA A 88 24.53 10.88 -17.12
N LYS A 89 24.10 11.89 -17.89
CA LYS A 89 24.04 13.31 -17.44
C LYS A 89 22.69 13.72 -16.85
N ASP A 90 21.61 13.00 -17.16
CA ASP A 90 20.23 13.41 -16.86
C ASP A 90 19.54 12.49 -15.83
N ILE A 91 20.21 12.17 -14.73
CA ILE A 91 19.61 11.35 -13.66
C ILE A 91 18.74 12.24 -12.77
N GLN A 92 17.43 12.01 -12.76
CA GLN A 92 16.50 12.60 -11.80
C GLN A 92 15.74 11.49 -11.07
N GLY A 93 16.28 11.07 -9.95
CA GLY A 93 15.78 9.96 -9.16
C GLY A 93 14.92 10.37 -7.97
N LYS A 94 13.97 9.51 -7.62
CA LYS A 94 13.19 9.52 -6.39
C LYS A 94 13.22 8.12 -5.78
N LEU A 95 13.50 8.06 -4.49
CA LEU A 95 13.32 6.86 -3.66
C LEU A 95 12.27 7.17 -2.62
N GLY A 96 11.25 6.34 -2.50
CA GLY A 96 10.20 6.52 -1.51
C GLY A 96 9.87 5.23 -0.77
N VAL A 97 9.37 5.41 0.45
CA VAL A 97 8.72 4.38 1.26
C VAL A 97 7.27 4.81 1.47
N GLY A 98 6.35 3.88 1.26
CA GLY A 98 4.92 4.10 1.42
C GLY A 98 4.23 2.87 1.98
N VAL A 99 2.91 2.96 2.08
CA VAL A 99 2.06 1.87 2.52
C VAL A 99 0.81 1.81 1.64
N VAL A 100 0.46 0.59 1.24
CA VAL A 100 -0.78 0.28 0.54
C VAL A 100 -1.67 -0.44 1.53
N TRP A 101 -2.89 0.04 1.76
CA TRP A 101 -3.86 -0.63 2.62
C TRP A 101 -5.18 -0.87 1.90
N GLY A 102 -6.04 -1.66 2.51
CA GLY A 102 -7.38 -1.92 2.02
C GLY A 102 -8.28 -2.45 3.12
N CYS A 103 -9.56 -2.17 2.96
CA CYS A 103 -10.60 -2.56 3.89
C CYS A 103 -11.66 -3.35 3.15
N GLN A 104 -12.27 -4.32 3.83
CA GLN A 104 -13.37 -5.09 3.28
C GLN A 104 -14.57 -4.21 2.95
N PHE A 105 -14.92 -3.29 3.87
CA PHE A 105 -15.98 -2.31 3.68
C PHE A 105 -15.43 -0.90 3.91
N THR A 106 -15.41 -0.11 2.85
CA THR A 106 -15.03 1.31 2.91
C THR A 106 -16.25 2.19 2.98
N GLY A 107 -16.21 3.20 3.85
CA GLY A 107 -17.28 4.16 4.04
C GLY A 107 -17.93 4.02 5.42
N GLN A 108 -18.64 5.09 5.81
CA GLN A 108 -19.26 5.14 7.13
C GLN A 108 -20.39 4.12 7.21
N VAL A 109 -20.23 3.10 8.05
CA VAL A 109 -21.32 2.20 8.42
C VAL A 109 -22.17 2.93 9.45
N GLY A 110 -23.28 3.50 9.01
CA GLY A 110 -24.15 4.31 9.85
C GLY A 110 -25.49 3.63 10.06
N GLY A 111 -25.92 3.55 11.32
CA GLY A 111 -27.35 3.44 11.64
C GLY A 111 -27.95 4.84 11.63
N GLY A 112 -29.02 5.03 10.86
CA GLY A 112 -29.78 6.28 10.83
C GLY A 112 -31.22 6.04 11.24
N VAL A 113 -31.90 7.12 11.59
CA VAL A 113 -33.32 7.10 11.89
C VAL A 113 -34.00 7.95 10.84
N ASP A 114 -34.75 7.32 9.93
CA ASP A 114 -35.56 8.07 8.99
C ASP A 114 -36.85 8.48 9.69
N VAL A 115 -36.96 9.78 9.95
CA VAL A 115 -38.23 10.39 10.38
C VAL A 115 -38.90 10.92 9.12
N LYS A 116 -39.69 10.04 8.48
CA LYS A 116 -40.56 10.48 7.39
C LYS A 116 -41.70 11.27 8.03
N GLY A 117 -41.69 12.60 7.84
CA GLY A 117 -42.84 13.45 8.14
C GLY A 117 -44.10 12.93 7.41
N PRO A 118 -45.31 13.33 7.83
CA PRO A 118 -46.54 12.72 7.33
C PRO A 118 -46.65 12.90 5.81
N SER A 119 -46.29 11.87 5.05
CA SER A 119 -46.50 11.79 3.61
C SER A 119 -47.56 10.73 3.36
N ALA A 120 -48.67 11.13 2.74
CA ALA A 120 -49.71 10.22 2.31
C ALA A 120 -49.17 9.34 1.18
N SER A 121 -48.81 8.10 1.52
CA SER A 121 -48.62 7.03 0.54
C SER A 121 -49.51 5.87 0.93
N VAL A 122 -50.39 5.49 0.01
CA VAL A 122 -51.27 4.32 0.12
C VAL A 122 -50.40 3.07 -0.02
N GLY A 123 -50.19 2.38 1.09
CA GLY A 123 -49.54 1.08 1.16
C GLY A 123 -50.25 0.25 2.23
N THR A 124 -50.66 -0.96 1.86
CA THR A 124 -51.43 -1.89 2.70
C THR A 124 -50.55 -2.46 3.82
N SER A 125 -50.52 -1.78 4.96
CA SER A 125 -50.16 -2.35 6.25
C SER A 125 -51.03 -1.72 7.34
N VAL A 126 -51.74 -2.56 8.07
CA VAL A 126 -52.70 -2.19 9.11
C VAL A 126 -51.92 -1.70 10.34
N GLY A 127 -51.94 -0.39 10.58
CA GLY A 127 -51.38 0.25 11.77
C GLY A 127 -51.31 1.77 11.61
N GLY A 128 -52.02 2.51 12.47
CA GLY A 128 -52.21 3.95 12.37
C GLY A 128 -50.92 4.78 12.33
N SER A 129 -50.95 5.85 11.53
CA SER A 129 -49.84 6.79 11.36
C SER A 129 -49.80 7.83 12.48
N LEU A 130 -48.77 7.73 13.33
CA LEU A 130 -48.17 8.83 14.07
C LEU A 130 -46.65 8.65 13.96
N GLY A 131 -46.05 9.20 12.90
CA GLY A 131 -44.60 9.27 12.70
C GLY A 131 -43.88 7.92 12.68
N SER A 132 -43.79 7.28 11.51
CA SER A 132 -43.00 6.05 11.37
C SER A 132 -41.51 6.34 11.52
N VAL A 133 -40.96 6.11 12.71
CA VAL A 133 -39.52 6.08 12.98
C VAL A 133 -39.01 4.71 12.56
N SER A 134 -38.38 4.62 11.39
CA SER A 134 -37.77 3.36 10.93
C SER A 134 -36.26 3.40 11.17
N PRO A 135 -35.69 2.54 12.03
CA PRO A 135 -34.25 2.40 12.11
C PRO A 135 -33.76 1.74 10.83
N TYR A 136 -32.76 2.34 10.18
CA TYR A 136 -32.05 1.71 9.08
C TYR A 136 -30.57 1.57 9.41
N VAL A 137 -29.93 0.53 8.90
CA VAL A 137 -28.47 0.37 8.95
C VAL A 137 -27.98 0.38 7.52
N ASN A 138 -27.15 1.37 7.18
CA ASN A 138 -26.53 1.47 5.87
C ASN A 138 -25.16 0.78 5.92
N PHE A 139 -25.03 -0.29 5.15
CA PHE A 139 -23.75 -0.91 4.84
C PHE A 139 -23.36 -0.50 3.42
N PRO A 140 -22.31 0.30 3.23
CA PRO A 140 -21.74 0.51 1.90
C PRO A 140 -21.14 -0.82 1.42
N LEU A 141 -21.90 -1.59 0.64
CA LEU A 141 -21.47 -2.86 0.03
C LEU A 141 -20.66 -2.61 -1.26
N ASN A 142 -19.71 -1.68 -1.22
CA ASN A 142 -18.79 -1.49 -2.32
C ASN A 142 -17.71 -2.59 -2.23
N PRO A 143 -17.44 -3.34 -3.31
CA PRO A 143 -16.34 -4.32 -3.33
C PRO A 143 -15.01 -3.66 -2.95
N GLY A 144 -14.26 -4.32 -2.06
CA GLY A 144 -13.08 -3.82 -1.35
C GLY A 144 -12.25 -2.79 -2.10
N GLN A 145 -12.30 -1.55 -1.63
CA GLN A 145 -11.39 -0.50 -2.09
C GLN A 145 -10.09 -0.62 -1.29
N THR A 146 -9.00 -0.94 -1.99
CA THR A 146 -7.67 -0.64 -1.49
C THR A 146 -7.46 0.87 -1.57
N SER A 147 -6.97 1.47 -0.49
CA SER A 147 -6.50 2.85 -0.45
C SER A 147 -5.02 2.79 -0.09
N SER A 148 -4.15 3.32 -0.96
CA SER A 148 -2.79 3.61 -0.50
C SER A 148 -2.88 4.79 0.47
N VAL A 149 -1.95 4.98 1.39
CA VAL A 149 -1.71 6.34 1.90
C VAL A 149 -1.07 7.06 0.72
N THR A 150 -1.75 7.49 -0.36
CA THR A 150 -2.62 8.68 -0.53
C THR A 150 -3.77 8.48 -1.57
N GLY A 151 -4.62 7.46 -1.41
CA GLY A 151 -5.75 7.15 -2.28
C GLY A 151 -5.34 6.45 -3.58
N PHE A 152 -6.15 5.48 -4.03
CA PHE A 152 -6.11 5.01 -5.42
C PHE A 152 -6.84 6.04 -6.31
N GLY A 153 -6.28 7.25 -6.38
CA GLY A 153 -6.20 7.88 -7.69
C GLY A 153 -5.25 7.02 -8.52
N GLN A 154 -5.54 6.85 -9.80
CA GLN A 154 -4.66 6.18 -10.77
C GLN A 154 -3.37 7.02 -10.95
N SER A 155 -2.62 7.20 -9.88
CA SER A 155 -1.38 7.94 -9.82
C SER A 155 -0.24 6.97 -10.11
N ASP A 156 0.67 7.38 -10.98
CA ASP A 156 1.87 6.62 -11.33
C ASP A 156 2.68 6.19 -10.10
N GLN A 157 2.49 6.83 -8.93
CA GLN A 157 3.22 6.57 -7.70
C GLN A 157 2.26 6.18 -6.57
N PRO A 158 2.51 5.07 -5.85
CA PRO A 158 1.83 4.81 -4.58
C PRO A 158 2.16 5.97 -3.66
N GLY A 159 1.18 6.41 -2.87
CA GLY A 159 1.46 7.51 -1.96
C GLY A 159 2.58 7.15 -0.97
N ASN A 160 3.29 8.19 -0.58
CA ASN A 160 4.56 8.09 0.14
C ASN A 160 4.41 8.59 1.57
N ILE A 161 4.99 7.85 2.50
CA ILE A 161 5.23 8.33 3.86
C ILE A 161 6.42 9.28 3.83
N ASP A 162 7.49 8.90 3.13
CA ASP A 162 8.66 9.75 2.92
C ASP A 162 9.30 9.48 1.55
N VAL A 163 9.98 10.49 1.01
CA VAL A 163 10.62 10.47 -0.31
C VAL A 163 11.85 11.36 -0.34
N ILE A 164 12.95 10.83 -0.88
CA ILE A 164 14.16 11.60 -1.18
C ILE A 164 14.37 11.69 -2.69
N LYS A 165 15.02 12.77 -3.10
CA LYS A 165 15.43 13.00 -4.49
C LYS A 165 16.93 12.83 -4.62
N PHE A 166 17.39 12.33 -5.76
CA PHE A 166 18.80 12.17 -6.06
C PHE A 166 19.09 12.45 -7.54
N SER A 167 20.34 12.83 -7.84
CA SER A 167 20.77 13.18 -9.20
C SER A 167 22.04 12.47 -9.66
N LYS A 168 22.53 11.51 -8.89
CA LYS A 168 23.77 10.77 -9.19
C LYS A 168 23.57 9.27 -8.95
N SER A 169 24.51 8.46 -9.41
CA SER A 169 24.64 7.08 -8.99
C SER A 169 25.14 7.01 -7.55
N GLY A 170 24.77 5.94 -6.84
CA GLY A 170 25.11 5.76 -5.44
C GLY A 170 24.10 4.91 -4.69
N THR A 171 24.31 4.83 -3.38
CA THR A 171 23.41 4.17 -2.44
C THR A 171 22.62 5.23 -1.68
N TYR A 172 21.30 5.07 -1.64
CA TYR A 172 20.36 5.98 -1.02
C TYR A 172 19.49 5.24 -0.01
N ASN A 173 19.16 5.90 1.10
CA ASN A 173 18.34 5.32 2.16
C ASN A 173 17.22 6.28 2.57
N VAL A 174 16.02 5.75 2.76
CA VAL A 174 14.89 6.41 3.41
C VAL A 174 14.55 5.60 4.64
N VAL A 175 14.63 6.23 5.82
CA VAL A 175 14.34 5.58 7.09
C VAL A 175 13.06 6.18 7.66
N VAL A 176 12.04 5.36 7.72
CA VAL A 176 10.75 5.67 8.30
C VAL A 176 10.69 4.98 9.66
N LYS A 177 10.44 5.75 10.73
CA LYS A 177 10.29 5.21 12.08
C LYS A 177 8.99 5.68 12.70
N ASP A 178 8.25 4.71 13.22
CA ASP A 178 7.00 4.86 13.98
C ASP A 178 6.03 5.86 13.31
N GLN A 179 5.96 5.83 11.97
CA GLN A 179 5.10 6.75 11.23
C GLN A 179 3.66 6.26 11.30
N ASN A 180 2.77 7.16 11.72
CA ASN A 180 1.38 6.84 11.89
C ASN A 180 0.64 6.80 10.55
N VAL A 181 -0.13 5.74 10.36
CA VAL A 181 -0.98 5.50 9.20
C VAL A 181 -2.39 5.29 9.72
N ASP A 182 -3.24 6.28 9.47
CA ASP A 182 -4.64 6.24 9.83
C ASP A 182 -5.53 5.97 8.62
N SER A 183 -6.51 5.11 8.83
CA SER A 183 -7.58 4.82 7.87
C SER A 183 -8.91 5.07 8.55
N GLY A 184 -9.67 6.03 8.05
CA GLY A 184 -11.04 6.29 8.49
C GLY A 184 -12.04 5.39 7.77
N PHE A 185 -13.13 5.04 8.45
CA PHE A 185 -14.27 4.33 7.85
C PHE A 185 -13.87 3.01 7.14
N CYS A 186 -13.02 2.25 7.81
CA CYS A 186 -12.46 0.97 7.43
C CYS A 186 -13.08 -0.13 8.28
N SER A 187 -14.22 -0.67 7.82
CA SER A 187 -14.97 -1.69 8.54
C SER A 187 -14.63 -3.10 8.05
N GLY A 188 -14.78 -4.09 8.94
CA GLY A 188 -14.41 -5.48 8.68
C GLY A 188 -12.90 -5.71 8.71
N TYR A 189 -12.43 -6.66 7.90
CA TYR A 189 -11.01 -6.98 7.78
C TYR A 189 -10.24 -5.87 7.07
N ALA A 190 -9.14 -5.44 7.68
CA ALA A 190 -8.24 -4.44 7.13
C ALA A 190 -6.82 -5.00 6.98
N GLN A 191 -6.21 -4.81 5.82
CA GLN A 191 -4.86 -5.29 5.52
C GLN A 191 -4.01 -4.17 4.93
N ALA A 192 -2.73 -4.16 5.27
CA ALA A 192 -1.76 -3.23 4.71
C ALA A 192 -0.46 -3.93 4.33
N ARG A 193 0.34 -3.27 3.49
CA ARG A 193 1.69 -3.69 3.14
C ARG A 193 2.58 -2.49 2.86
N VAL A 194 3.82 -2.56 3.31
CA VAL A 194 4.85 -1.56 3.01
C VAL A 194 5.27 -1.68 1.54
N VAL A 195 5.51 -0.54 0.88
CA VAL A 195 6.08 -0.48 -0.46
C VAL A 195 7.30 0.42 -0.46
N THR A 196 8.43 -0.10 -0.94
CA THR A 196 9.59 0.73 -1.31
C THR A 196 9.58 0.89 -2.82
N TRP A 197 9.71 2.11 -3.31
CA TRP A 197 9.60 2.40 -4.72
C TRP A 197 10.70 3.34 -5.20
N VAL A 198 11.06 3.19 -6.46
CA VAL A 198 11.99 4.07 -7.16
C VAL A 198 11.37 4.56 -8.45
N GLU A 199 11.62 5.83 -8.75
CA GLU A 199 11.42 6.40 -10.07
C GLU A 199 12.71 7.11 -10.47
N ILE A 200 13.23 6.80 -11.65
CA ILE A 200 14.34 7.54 -12.26
C ILE A 200 13.84 8.08 -13.58
N LYS A 201 13.89 9.40 -13.72
CA LYS A 201 13.59 10.14 -14.94
C LYS A 201 14.90 10.62 -15.58
N GLY A 202 14.94 10.55 -16.90
CA GLY A 202 16.02 10.96 -17.78
C GLY A 202 15.55 10.74 -19.21
N SER A 203 16.44 10.30 -20.11
CA SER A 203 16.03 9.86 -21.46
C SER A 203 15.11 8.63 -21.44
N ASN A 204 15.22 7.80 -20.40
CA ASN A 204 14.34 6.67 -20.12
C ASN A 204 13.68 6.85 -18.75
N ARG A 205 12.44 6.38 -18.60
CA ARG A 205 11.77 6.29 -17.30
C ARG A 205 11.95 4.90 -16.72
N VAL A 206 12.69 4.78 -15.62
CA VAL A 206 12.82 3.53 -14.86
C VAL A 206 11.93 3.61 -13.64
N GLN A 207 11.07 2.62 -13.46
CA GLN A 207 10.18 2.55 -12.32
C GLN A 207 10.20 1.17 -11.70
N GLY A 208 10.27 1.12 -10.37
CA GLY A 208 10.34 -0.13 -9.63
C GLY A 208 9.57 -0.05 -8.33
N PHE A 209 8.90 -1.15 -8.01
CA PHE A 209 8.17 -1.34 -6.76
C PHE A 209 8.63 -2.64 -6.10
N LEU A 210 8.94 -2.57 -4.81
CA LEU A 210 9.18 -3.69 -3.93
C LEU A 210 8.09 -3.69 -2.86
N TYR A 211 7.17 -4.64 -2.96
CA TYR A 211 6.09 -4.83 -2.00
C TYR A 211 6.54 -5.79 -0.89
N GLY A 212 6.34 -5.37 0.35
CA GLY A 212 6.56 -6.20 1.53
C GLY A 212 5.45 -7.23 1.75
N ALA A 213 5.65 -8.07 2.78
CA ALA A 213 4.61 -8.98 3.26
C ALA A 213 3.39 -8.18 3.76
N PRO A 214 2.16 -8.66 3.49
CA PRO A 214 0.96 -8.05 4.05
C PRO A 214 0.85 -8.31 5.56
N PHE A 215 0.21 -7.40 6.28
CA PHE A 215 -0.13 -7.52 7.69
C PHE A 215 -1.56 -7.01 7.94
N SER A 216 -2.22 -7.57 8.95
CA SER A 216 -3.53 -7.09 9.39
C SER A 216 -3.41 -5.76 10.12
N MET A 217 -4.35 -4.85 9.92
CA MET A 217 -4.48 -3.62 10.72
C MET A 217 -5.55 -3.73 11.82
N GLY A 218 -6.20 -4.89 11.94
CA GLY A 218 -7.36 -5.10 12.81
C GLY A 218 -8.59 -5.50 12.02
#